data_AF-A0A6N2AF56-F1
#
_entry.id   AF-A0A6N2AF56-F1
#
_cell.length_a   1.000
_cell.length_b   1.000
_cell.length_c   1.000
_cell.angle_alpha   90.00
_cell.angle_beta   90.00
_cell.angle_gamma   90.00
#
_symmetry.space_group_name_H-M   'P 1'
#
loop_
_entity.id
_entity.type
_entity.pdbx_description
1 polymer ?
#
loop_
_entity_poly.entity_id
_entity_poly.type
_entity_poly.pdbx_seq_one_letter_code
_entity_poly.pdbx_strand_id
1 'polypeptide(L)'
;MPAPPQPQQPPVHQPPIQEHTGEHMSLENWERLLQNHKEVAAVIQEIHRELHTRVPGGFQAERLTEMLEERHGGERMGEILQSLQTERRHSPYFREVQTDFRNLRGSGGTEMQLRKEWQGRA
;
A
#
# COMPACT_ATOMS: atom_id res chain seq x y z
N MET A 1 9.21 -3.67 -65.50
CA MET A 1 7.83 -3.64 -64.97
C MET A 1 7.87 -2.95 -63.61
N PRO A 2 7.06 -1.91 -63.36
CA PRO A 2 6.99 -1.31 -62.03
C PRO A 2 6.12 -2.17 -61.09
N ALA A 3 6.47 -2.21 -59.81
CA ALA A 3 5.73 -2.91 -58.76
C ALA A 3 4.35 -2.25 -58.51
N PRO A 4 3.32 -3.01 -58.11
CA PRO A 4 2.01 -2.45 -57.83
C PRO A 4 2.05 -1.56 -56.57
N PRO A 5 1.20 -0.52 -56.49
CA PRO A 5 1.13 0.35 -55.32
C PRO A 5 0.58 -0.41 -54.11
N GLN A 6 1.22 -0.22 -52.95
CA GLN A 6 0.75 -0.81 -51.69
C GLN A 6 -0.54 -0.09 -51.20
N PRO A 7 -1.47 -0.81 -50.56
CA PRO A 7 -2.66 -0.18 -49.98
C PRO A 7 -2.28 0.70 -48.78
N GLN A 8 -2.68 1.98 -48.84
CA GLN A 8 -2.55 2.90 -47.71
C GLN A 8 -3.50 2.44 -46.58
N GLN A 9 -2.96 2.04 -45.44
CA GLN A 9 -3.76 1.81 -44.24
C GLN A 9 -4.30 3.17 -43.74
N PRO A 10 -5.59 3.27 -43.40
CA PRO A 10 -6.14 4.51 -42.84
C PRO A 10 -5.49 4.83 -41.48
N PRO A 11 -5.37 6.12 -41.11
CA PRO A 11 -4.81 6.50 -39.82
C PRO A 11 -5.65 5.89 -38.71
N VAL A 12 -4.98 5.21 -37.78
CA VAL A 12 -5.61 4.66 -36.58
C VAL A 12 -6.16 5.84 -35.78
N HIS A 13 -7.48 6.00 -35.74
CA HIS A 13 -8.11 6.94 -34.82
C HIS A 13 -7.85 6.45 -33.39
N GLN A 14 -6.80 6.96 -32.76
CA GLN A 14 -6.68 6.85 -31.31
C GLN A 14 -7.87 7.58 -30.69
N PRO A 15 -8.67 6.93 -29.84
CA PRO A 15 -9.63 7.67 -29.04
C PRO A 15 -8.85 8.72 -28.22
N PRO A 16 -9.43 9.92 -27.98
CA PRO A 16 -8.76 10.95 -27.20
C PRO A 16 -8.32 10.32 -25.88
N ILE A 17 -7.04 10.52 -25.53
CA ILE A 17 -6.49 10.19 -24.22
C ILE A 17 -7.44 10.83 -23.23
N GLN A 18 -8.23 10.01 -22.55
CA GLN A 18 -8.99 10.46 -21.41
C GLN A 18 -7.92 10.80 -20.39
N GLU A 19 -7.59 12.08 -20.28
CA GLU A 19 -6.95 12.60 -19.09
C GLU A 19 -7.86 12.15 -17.95
N HIS A 20 -7.46 11.08 -17.26
CA HIS A 20 -7.94 10.85 -15.92
C HIS A 20 -7.57 12.14 -15.19
N THR A 21 -8.53 13.04 -15.05
CA THR A 21 -8.55 14.06 -14.02
C THR A 21 -8.47 13.28 -12.72
N GLY A 22 -7.26 12.88 -12.34
CA GLY A 22 -6.96 12.38 -11.02
C GLY A 22 -7.46 13.46 -10.09
N GLU A 23 -8.42 13.11 -9.26
CA GLU A 23 -8.83 13.98 -8.16
C GLU A 23 -7.54 14.33 -7.42
N HIS A 24 -7.05 15.56 -7.64
CA HIS A 24 -5.84 16.02 -6.99
C HIS A 24 -6.16 16.06 -5.50
N MET A 25 -5.64 15.08 -4.76
CA MET A 25 -5.75 15.02 -3.31
C MET A 25 -5.23 16.36 -2.77
N SER A 26 -6.05 17.05 -1.97
CA SER A 26 -5.61 18.30 -1.33
C SER A 26 -4.40 18.03 -0.44
N LEU A 27 -3.56 19.05 -0.23
CA LEU A 27 -2.41 18.94 0.68
C LEU A 27 -2.83 18.46 2.08
N GLU A 28 -3.96 18.96 2.58
CA GLU A 28 -4.51 18.54 3.87
C GLU A 28 -4.91 17.04 3.89
N ASN A 29 -5.51 16.55 2.80
CA ASN A 29 -5.86 15.14 2.67
C ASN A 29 -4.61 14.26 2.57
N TRP A 30 -3.57 14.74 1.90
CA TRP A 30 -2.28 14.06 1.82
C TRP A 30 -1.56 14.01 3.17
N GLU A 31 -1.49 15.12 3.89
CA GLU A 31 -0.92 15.16 5.24
C GLU A 31 -1.67 14.23 6.20
N ARG A 32 -3.00 14.20 6.11
CA ARG A 32 -3.83 13.29 6.90
C ARG A 32 -3.54 11.83 6.55
N LEU A 33 -3.38 11.49 5.27
CA LEU A 33 -3.02 10.14 4.84
C LEU A 33 -1.67 9.72 5.44
N LEU A 34 -0.64 10.56 5.30
CA LEU A 34 0.70 10.28 5.86
C LEU A 34 0.67 10.13 7.38
N GLN A 35 -0.10 10.96 8.07
CA GLN A 35 -0.25 10.86 9.52
C GLN A 35 -0.95 9.55 9.92
N ASN A 36 -2.04 9.19 9.23
CA ASN A 36 -2.73 7.92 9.46
C ASN A 36 -1.79 6.73 9.21
N HIS A 37 -0.99 6.77 8.15
CA HIS A 37 -0.04 5.69 7.83
C HIS A 37 0.94 5.46 8.98
N LYS A 38 1.57 6.54 9.46
CA LYS A 38 2.50 6.50 10.59
C LYS A 38 1.84 5.97 11.87
N GLU A 39 0.62 6.41 12.16
CA GLU A 39 -0.10 5.98 13.37
C GLU A 39 -0.55 4.51 13.28
N VAL A 40 -1.01 4.05 12.11
CA VAL A 40 -1.37 2.64 11.90
C VAL A 40 -0.16 1.74 12.10
N ALA A 41 1.01 2.09 11.51
CA ALA A 41 2.24 1.33 11.70
C ALA A 41 2.62 1.22 13.19
N ALA A 42 2.51 2.32 13.94
CA ALA A 42 2.80 2.35 15.37
C ALA A 42 1.82 1.49 16.18
N VAL A 43 0.51 1.58 15.90
CA VAL A 43 -0.53 0.81 16.59
C VAL A 43 -0.39 -0.69 16.30
N ILE A 44 -0.07 -1.08 15.07
CA ILE A 44 0.22 -2.48 14.72
C ILE A 44 1.33 -3.05 15.62
N GLN A 45 2.42 -2.31 15.80
CA GLN A 45 3.53 -2.71 16.67
C GLN A 45 3.13 -2.76 18.14
N GLU A 46 2.27 -1.84 18.58
CA GLU A 46 1.73 -1.84 19.94
C GLU A 46 0.88 -3.09 20.21
N ILE A 47 -0.09 -3.40 19.35
CA ILE A 47 -0.96 -4.58 19.52
C ILE A 47 -0.12 -5.86 19.54
N HIS A 48 0.90 -6.00 18.68
CA HIS A 48 1.79 -7.17 18.72
C HIS A 48 2.57 -7.29 20.05
N ARG A 49 3.00 -6.15 20.62
CA ARG A 49 3.64 -6.09 21.95
C ARG A 49 2.67 -6.51 23.05
N GLU A 50 1.46 -5.97 23.05
CA GLU A 50 0.40 -6.32 24.02
C GLU A 50 0.06 -7.82 23.98
N LEU A 51 0.08 -8.43 22.78
CA LEU A 51 -0.18 -9.86 22.61
C LEU A 51 1.01 -10.76 22.94
N HIS A 52 2.16 -10.21 23.36
CA HIS A 52 3.40 -10.95 23.57
C HIS A 52 3.83 -11.79 22.35
N THR A 53 3.55 -11.27 21.15
CA THR A 53 3.93 -11.91 19.89
C THR A 53 5.18 -11.25 19.32
N ARG A 54 5.71 -11.82 18.23
CA ARG A 54 6.81 -11.18 17.50
C ARG A 54 6.32 -9.84 16.96
N VAL A 55 7.03 -8.78 17.30
CA VAL A 55 6.73 -7.43 16.84
C VAL A 55 7.33 -7.21 15.44
N PRO A 56 6.57 -6.70 14.46
CA PRO A 56 7.15 -6.29 13.19
C PRO A 56 8.14 -5.14 13.40
N GLY A 57 9.26 -5.17 12.68
CA GLY A 57 10.19 -4.03 12.64
C GLY A 57 9.55 -2.78 12.02
N GLY A 58 10.30 -1.69 11.95
CA GLY A 58 9.78 -0.42 11.41
C GLY A 58 9.38 -0.55 9.94
N PHE A 59 10.30 -1.03 9.09
CA PHE A 59 10.01 -1.23 7.67
C PHE A 59 8.94 -2.30 7.43
N GLN A 60 8.89 -3.33 8.27
CA GLN A 60 7.81 -4.31 8.21
C GLN A 60 6.46 -3.70 8.57
N ALA A 61 6.39 -2.83 9.59
CA ALA A 61 5.14 -2.18 9.99
C ALA A 61 4.64 -1.18 8.93
N GLU A 62 5.55 -0.42 8.31
CA GLU A 62 5.22 0.42 7.16
C GLU A 62 4.67 -0.43 6.01
N ARG A 63 5.36 -1.53 5.64
CA ARG A 63 4.87 -2.40 4.56
C ARG A 63 3.52 -3.03 4.85
N LEU A 64 3.24 -3.39 6.10
CA LEU A 64 1.92 -3.90 6.51
C LEU A 64 0.83 -2.83 6.40
N THR A 65 1.20 -1.58 6.62
CA THR A 65 0.29 -0.43 6.49
C THR A 65 0.01 -0.14 5.02
N GLU A 66 1.03 -0.18 4.16
CA GLU A 66 0.86 -0.08 2.70
C GLU A 66 -0.05 -1.18 2.17
N MET A 67 0.08 -2.43 2.65
CA MET A 67 -0.79 -3.53 2.24
C MET A 67 -2.26 -3.32 2.63
N LEU A 68 -2.52 -2.64 3.76
CA LEU A 68 -3.87 -2.24 4.15
C LEU A 68 -4.41 -1.13 3.24
N GLU A 69 -3.57 -0.13 2.94
CA GLU A 69 -3.91 0.95 2.01
C GLU A 69 -4.21 0.41 0.61
N GLU A 70 -3.35 -0.46 0.08
CA GLU A 70 -3.52 -1.11 -1.24
C GLU A 70 -4.87 -1.86 -1.32
N ARG A 71 -5.32 -2.47 -0.22
CA ARG A 71 -6.54 -3.29 -0.17
C ARG A 71 -7.81 -2.48 0.06
N HIS A 72 -7.74 -1.39 0.81
CA HIS A 72 -8.91 -0.65 1.27
C HIS A 72 -9.00 0.80 0.77
N GLY A 73 -7.95 1.33 0.17
CA GLY A 73 -7.86 2.73 -0.25
C GLY A 73 -7.33 3.65 0.87
N GLY A 74 -6.56 4.66 0.47
CA GLY A 74 -5.97 5.65 1.38
C GLY A 74 -7.01 6.44 2.16
N GLU A 75 -8.19 6.67 1.59
CA GLU A 75 -9.32 7.35 2.23
C GLU A 75 -9.85 6.59 3.46
N ARG A 76 -9.66 5.27 3.51
CA ARG A 76 -10.11 4.42 4.62
C ARG A 76 -9.08 4.28 5.74
N MET A 77 -7.88 4.84 5.58
CA MET A 77 -6.82 4.72 6.58
C MET A 77 -7.20 5.29 7.95
N GLY A 78 -8.04 6.33 7.99
CA GLY A 78 -8.56 6.87 9.25
C GLY A 78 -9.53 5.92 9.97
N GLU A 79 -10.40 5.23 9.22
CA GLU A 79 -11.32 4.22 9.74
C GLU A 79 -10.54 3.01 10.28
N ILE A 80 -9.55 2.56 9.52
CA ILE A 80 -8.64 1.46 9.89
C ILE A 80 -7.93 1.80 11.20
N LEU A 81 -7.33 2.99 11.28
CA LEU A 81 -6.67 3.47 12.48
C LEU A 81 -7.61 3.45 13.68
N GLN A 82 -8.82 3.98 13.53
CA GLN A 82 -9.81 4.01 14.59
C GLN A 82 -10.15 2.59 15.07
N SER A 83 -10.42 1.65 14.16
CA SER A 83 -10.73 0.26 14.53
C SER A 83 -9.55 -0.43 15.23
N LEU A 84 -8.32 -0.21 14.76
CA LEU A 84 -7.12 -0.75 15.41
C LEU A 84 -6.92 -0.18 16.83
N GLN A 85 -7.25 1.09 17.07
CA GLN A 85 -7.15 1.72 18.39
C GLN A 85 -8.26 1.27 19.35
N THR A 86 -9.49 1.10 18.86
CA THR A 86 -10.65 0.80 19.72
C THR A 86 -10.83 -0.70 19.97
N GLU A 87 -10.75 -1.51 18.90
CA GLU A 87 -11.00 -2.95 18.96
C GLU A 87 -9.71 -3.76 19.16
N ARG A 88 -8.55 -3.15 18.92
CA ARG A 88 -7.22 -3.75 19.11
C ARG A 88 -7.12 -5.10 18.40
N ARG A 89 -6.81 -6.18 19.13
CA ARG A 89 -6.69 -7.54 18.61
C ARG A 89 -7.98 -8.10 17.99
N HIS A 90 -9.13 -7.49 18.27
CA HIS A 90 -10.42 -7.91 17.75
C HIS A 90 -10.78 -7.21 16.43
N SER A 91 -10.02 -6.18 16.03
CA SER A 91 -10.21 -5.49 14.77
C SER A 91 -10.09 -6.45 13.59
N PRO A 92 -10.99 -6.37 12.58
CA PRO A 92 -10.86 -7.14 11.34
C PRO A 92 -9.53 -6.83 10.64
N TYR A 93 -9.11 -5.57 10.65
CA TYR A 93 -7.86 -5.13 10.03
C TYR A 93 -6.64 -5.71 10.74
N PHE A 94 -6.69 -5.88 12.06
CA PHE A 94 -5.58 -6.52 12.77
C PHE A 94 -5.44 -8.01 12.39
N ARG A 95 -6.56 -8.71 12.15
CA ARG A 95 -6.55 -10.10 11.69
C ARG A 95 -5.90 -10.25 10.31
N GLU A 96 -6.17 -9.27 9.43
CA GLU A 96 -5.52 -9.17 8.13
C GLU A 96 -4.02 -8.93 8.27
N VAL A 97 -3.62 -7.94 9.09
CA VAL A 97 -2.21 -7.66 9.41
C VAL A 97 -1.48 -8.89 9.95
N GLN A 98 -2.11 -9.70 10.80
CA GLN A 98 -1.49 -10.94 11.29
C GLN A 98 -1.24 -11.96 10.17
N THR A 99 -2.14 -12.05 9.21
CA THR A 99 -2.01 -12.92 8.04
C THR A 99 -0.90 -12.39 7.13
N ASP A 100 -0.93 -11.10 6.84
CA ASP A 100 0.04 -10.42 6.01
C ASP A 100 1.45 -10.48 6.62
N PHE A 101 1.59 -10.30 7.93
CA PHE A 101 2.89 -10.39 8.59
C PHE A 101 3.48 -11.80 8.56
N ARG A 102 2.63 -12.83 8.63
CA ARG A 102 3.06 -14.22 8.45
C ARG A 102 3.54 -14.47 7.02
N ASN A 103 2.80 -13.99 6.03
CA ASN A 103 3.12 -14.14 4.61
C ASN A 103 4.39 -13.36 4.23
N LEU A 104 4.51 -12.12 4.71
CA LEU A 104 5.67 -11.26 4.51
C LEU A 104 6.94 -11.92 5.03
N ARG A 105 6.86 -12.56 6.20
CA ARG A 105 7.98 -13.35 6.72
C ARG A 105 8.27 -14.60 5.90
N GLY A 106 7.25 -15.31 5.45
CA GLY A 106 7.40 -16.52 4.64
C GLY A 106 8.03 -16.28 3.26
N SER A 107 7.85 -15.07 2.72
CA SER A 107 8.37 -14.64 1.42
C SER A 107 9.73 -13.92 1.48
N GLY A 108 10.32 -13.77 2.68
CA GLY A 108 11.62 -13.11 2.84
C GLY A 108 11.56 -11.59 3.06
N GLY A 109 10.37 -11.02 3.26
CA GLY A 109 10.13 -9.63 3.70
C GLY A 109 10.55 -9.38 5.14
N THR A 110 11.83 -9.62 5.43
CA THR A 110 12.45 -9.31 6.72
C THR A 110 12.75 -7.83 6.82
N GLU A 111 12.84 -7.31 8.05
CA GLU A 111 13.21 -5.90 8.30
C GLU A 111 14.49 -5.47 7.56
N MET A 112 15.51 -6.33 7.54
CA MET A 112 16.76 -6.03 6.85
C MET A 112 16.57 -5.96 5.34
N GLN A 113 15.77 -6.86 4.78
CA GLN A 113 15.51 -6.92 3.34
C GLN A 113 14.73 -5.67 2.89
N LEU A 114 13.64 -5.34 3.58
CA LEU A 114 12.83 -4.16 3.28
C LEU A 114 13.64 -2.86 3.45
N ARG A 115 14.50 -2.78 4.48
CA ARG A 115 15.43 -1.64 4.64
C ARG A 115 16.35 -1.49 3.43
N LYS A 116 16.89 -2.59 2.90
CA LYS A 116 17.80 -2.56 1.74
C LYS A 116 17.07 -2.09 0.49
N GLU A 117 15.85 -2.59 0.26
CA GLU A 117 14.99 -2.16 -0.84
C GLU A 117 14.71 -0.65 -0.77
N TRP A 118 14.35 -0.15 0.41
CA TRP A 118 14.13 1.29 0.63
C TRP A 118 15.38 2.15 0.38
N GLN A 119 16.57 1.61 0.66
CA GLN A 119 17.85 2.27 0.37
C GLN A 119 18.29 2.16 -1.11
N GLY A 120 17.49 1.53 -1.97
CA GLY A 120 17.82 1.30 -3.38
C GLY A 120 18.92 0.25 -3.59
N ARG A 121 19.13 -0.64 -2.60
CA ARG A 121 20.13 -1.71 -2.63
C ARG A 121 19.42 -3.05 -2.78
N ALA A 122 18.82 -3.29 -3.94
CA ALA A 122 18.22 -4.59 -4.30
C ALA A 122 19.30 -5.58 -4.75
#